data_AF-A0AAD4BB38-F1
#
_entry.id   AF-A0AAD4BB38-F1
#
_cell.length_a   1.000
_cell.length_b   1.000
_cell.length_c   1.000
_cell.angle_alpha   90.00
_cell.angle_beta   90.00
_cell.angle_gamma   90.00
#
_symmetry.space_group_name_H-M   'P 1'
#
loop_
_entity.id
_entity.type
_entity.pdbx_description
1 polymer ?
#
loop_
_entity_poly.entity_id
_entity_poly.type
_entity_poly.pdbx_seq_one_letter_code
_entity_poly.pdbx_strand_id
1 'polypeptide(L)'
;MSRFTSPSRPSESQLQALPADVVSAISILHQFVTSAQLLPPQVIVTCRNERRAFGRAALQAMSYRKAVDLFIHRFATKDDWWISEFRYKPEVSIFARFYRLHGEEDDGMVQLDEKGWSELVGNAVKLTIVFTSLKFTVTT
;
A
#
# COMPACT_ATOMS: atom_id res chain seq x y z
N MET A 1 28.77 41.76 -64.26
CA MET A 1 28.49 40.47 -63.60
C MET A 1 29.76 39.99 -62.92
N SER A 2 29.63 39.32 -61.75
CA SER A 2 30.68 38.69 -60.91
C SER A 2 31.44 39.68 -59.99
N ARG A 3 31.58 39.52 -58.65
CA ARG A 3 31.33 38.43 -57.69
C ARG A 3 30.84 39.07 -56.37
N PHE A 4 29.69 38.64 -55.84
CA PHE A 4 29.34 38.86 -54.44
C PHE A 4 30.14 37.90 -53.57
N THR A 5 30.73 38.45 -52.50
CA THR A 5 31.41 37.73 -51.42
C THR A 5 30.41 36.91 -50.62
N SER A 6 30.67 35.61 -50.46
CA SER A 6 29.99 34.77 -49.47
C SER A 6 30.89 34.57 -48.26
N PRO A 7 30.55 35.10 -47.07
CA PRO A 7 30.93 34.46 -45.82
C PRO A 7 29.77 33.54 -45.43
N SER A 8 29.89 32.25 -45.76
CA SER A 8 29.02 31.23 -45.19
C SER A 8 29.28 31.15 -43.68
N ARG A 9 28.40 31.79 -42.89
CA ARG A 9 28.23 31.55 -41.46
C ARG A 9 27.86 30.07 -41.27
N PRO A 10 28.53 29.30 -40.41
CA PRO A 10 28.01 28.01 -40.01
C PRO A 10 26.77 28.26 -39.12
N SER A 11 25.62 27.83 -39.61
CA SER A 11 24.42 27.64 -38.80
C SER A 11 24.67 26.44 -37.89
N GLU A 12 25.31 26.67 -36.75
CA GLU A 12 25.21 25.74 -35.63
C GLU A 12 23.78 25.79 -35.11
N SER A 13 23.03 24.74 -35.44
CA SER A 13 21.83 24.35 -34.72
C SER A 13 22.21 24.18 -33.25
N GLN A 14 22.14 25.26 -32.47
CA GLN A 14 22.21 25.20 -31.01
C GLN A 14 21.07 24.30 -30.55
N LEU A 15 21.39 23.02 -30.30
CA LEU A 15 20.67 22.22 -29.33
C LEU A 15 20.67 23.06 -28.06
N GLN A 16 19.53 23.71 -27.74
CA GLN A 16 19.36 24.41 -26.49
C GLN A 16 19.61 23.40 -25.38
N ALA A 17 20.82 23.45 -24.81
CA ALA A 17 21.16 22.68 -23.63
C ALA A 17 20.17 23.09 -22.55
N LEU A 18 19.40 22.13 -22.04
CA LEU A 18 18.48 22.37 -20.94
C LEU A 18 19.24 23.05 -19.79
N PRO A 19 18.65 24.05 -19.12
CA PRO A 19 19.28 24.67 -17.96
C PRO A 19 19.68 23.63 -16.92
N ALA A 20 20.84 23.79 -16.30
CA ALA A 20 21.39 22.82 -15.35
C ALA A 20 20.40 22.46 -14.23
N ASP A 21 19.60 23.43 -13.78
CA ASP A 21 18.57 23.26 -12.75
C ASP A 21 17.43 22.33 -13.21
N VAL A 22 17.06 22.40 -14.49
CA VAL A 22 16.03 21.53 -15.09
C VAL A 22 16.55 20.11 -15.22
N VAL A 23 17.81 19.94 -15.64
CA VAL A 23 18.46 18.63 -15.71
C VAL A 23 18.58 17.99 -14.32
N SER A 24 18.93 18.79 -13.30
CA SER A 24 19.00 18.36 -11.90
C SER A 24 17.62 17.92 -11.39
N ALA A 25 16.58 18.74 -11.60
CA ALA A 25 15.21 18.43 -11.19
C ALA A 25 14.70 17.12 -11.84
N ILE A 26 14.93 16.93 -13.15
CA ILE A 26 14.58 15.70 -13.86
C ILE A 26 15.33 14.50 -13.28
N SER A 27 16.63 14.65 -12.99
CA SER A 27 17.45 13.57 -12.43
C SER A 27 16.98 13.16 -11.04
N ILE A 28 16.67 14.13 -10.18
CA ILE A 28 16.11 13.89 -8.83
C ILE A 28 14.75 13.20 -8.94
N LEU A 29 13.88 13.65 -9.84
CA LEU A 29 12.57 13.06 -10.05
C LEU A 29 12.68 11.62 -10.59
N HIS A 30 13.60 11.37 -11.52
CA HIS A 30 13.89 10.03 -12.01
C HIS A 30 14.42 9.13 -10.89
N GLN A 31 15.35 9.62 -10.07
CA GLN A 31 15.85 8.88 -8.90
C GLN A 31 14.72 8.56 -7.92
N PHE A 32 13.88 9.54 -7.58
CA PHE A 32 12.74 9.35 -6.70
C PHE A 32 11.76 8.30 -7.24
N VAL A 33 11.37 8.40 -8.52
CA VAL A 33 10.47 7.43 -9.16
C VAL A 33 11.10 6.04 -9.18
N THR A 34 12.39 5.95 -9.52
CA THR A 34 13.13 4.67 -9.51
C THR A 34 13.17 4.08 -8.10
N SER A 35 13.46 4.88 -7.08
CA SER A 35 13.48 4.43 -5.68
C SER A 35 12.09 4.05 -5.17
N ALA A 36 11.05 4.77 -5.57
CA ALA A 36 9.67 4.46 -5.21
C ALA A 36 9.20 3.14 -5.86
N GLN A 37 9.65 2.84 -7.08
CA GLN A 37 9.38 1.58 -7.77
C GLN A 37 10.12 0.38 -7.14
N LEU A 38 11.23 0.61 -6.43
CA LEU A 38 11.95 -0.44 -5.71
C LEU A 38 11.24 -0.88 -4.41
N LEU A 39 10.35 -0.06 -3.87
CA LEU A 39 9.54 -0.45 -2.72
C LEU A 39 8.36 -1.30 -3.21
N PRO A 40 8.28 -2.59 -2.84
CA PRO A 40 7.17 -3.42 -3.27
C PRO A 40 5.86 -2.80 -2.76
N PRO A 41 4.79 -2.79 -3.56
CA PRO A 41 3.53 -2.14 -3.19
C PRO A 41 3.08 -2.68 -1.83
N GLN A 42 2.79 -1.76 -0.91
CA GLN A 42 2.44 -2.11 0.47
C GLN A 42 0.94 -1.96 0.69
N VAL A 43 0.42 -2.77 1.60
CA VAL A 43 -0.93 -2.65 2.15
C VAL A 43 -0.79 -2.23 3.61
N ILE A 44 -1.45 -1.14 3.98
CA ILE A 44 -1.45 -0.71 5.38
C ILE A 44 -2.49 -1.52 6.14
N VAL A 45 -2.01 -2.29 7.11
CA VAL A 45 -2.84 -3.07 8.02
C VAL A 45 -2.94 -2.31 9.33
N THR A 46 -4.17 -2.08 9.78
CA THR A 46 -4.46 -1.37 11.00
C THR A 46 -5.22 -2.26 11.97
N CYS A 47 -4.79 -2.30 13.22
CA CYS A 47 -5.45 -3.04 14.29
C CYS A 47 -5.49 -2.14 15.52
N ARG A 48 -6.68 -1.81 16.02
CA ARG A 48 -6.86 -0.80 17.08
C ARG A 48 -6.18 0.53 16.68
N ASN A 49 -5.08 0.89 17.33
CA ASN A 49 -4.29 2.09 17.04
C ASN A 49 -2.94 1.79 16.39
N GLU A 50 -2.62 0.51 16.17
CA GLU A 50 -1.37 0.11 15.55
C GLU A 50 -1.52 0.06 14.04
N ARG A 51 -0.53 0.60 13.33
CA ARG A 51 -0.45 0.57 11.86
C ARG A 51 0.84 -0.10 11.44
N ARG A 52 0.74 -1.08 10.56
CA ARG A 52 1.90 -1.78 9.98
C ARG A 52 1.72 -1.94 8.49
N ALA A 53 2.82 -1.83 7.76
CA ALA A 53 2.82 -2.06 6.33
C ALA A 53 3.24 -3.50 6.02
N PHE A 54 2.53 -4.12 5.09
CA PHE A 54 2.80 -5.48 4.62
C PHE A 54 2.96 -5.48 3.10
N GLY A 55 3.87 -6.30 2.59
CA GLY A 55 4.04 -6.45 1.14
C GLY A 55 2.77 -7.05 0.51
N ARG A 56 2.21 -6.37 -0.48
CA ARG A 56 0.98 -6.78 -1.19
C ARG A 56 1.11 -8.17 -1.80
N ALA A 57 2.21 -8.43 -2.51
CA ALA A 57 2.48 -9.73 -3.12
C ALA A 57 2.55 -10.86 -2.08
N ALA A 58 3.13 -10.59 -0.91
CA ALA A 58 3.20 -11.55 0.18
C ALA A 58 1.80 -11.86 0.76
N LEU A 59 0.96 -10.82 0.94
CA LEU A 59 -0.43 -11.02 1.37
C LEU A 59 -1.25 -11.80 0.34
N GLN A 60 -1.12 -11.48 -0.95
CA GLN A 60 -1.79 -12.20 -2.04
C GLN A 60 -1.38 -13.68 -2.13
N ALA A 61 -0.10 -13.97 -1.91
CA ALA A 61 0.41 -15.34 -1.94
C ALA A 61 -0.01 -16.18 -0.72
N MET A 62 -0.48 -15.54 0.35
CA MET A 62 -0.96 -16.24 1.55
C MET A 62 -2.44 -16.61 1.43
N SER A 63 -2.82 -17.74 2.02
CA SER A 63 -4.23 -18.07 2.21
C SER A 63 -4.83 -17.25 3.35
N TYR A 64 -6.16 -17.07 3.33
CA TYR A 64 -6.89 -16.36 4.38
C TYR A 64 -6.57 -16.89 5.78
N ARG A 65 -6.57 -18.22 5.97
CA ARG A 65 -6.19 -18.86 7.24
C ARG A 65 -4.78 -18.45 7.72
N LYS A 66 -3.79 -18.47 6.82
CA LYS A 66 -2.42 -18.07 7.16
C LYS A 66 -2.34 -16.58 7.50
N ALA A 67 -3.09 -15.74 6.80
CA ALA A 67 -3.17 -14.32 7.10
C ALA A 67 -3.80 -14.07 8.48
N VAL A 68 -4.89 -14.76 8.82
CA VAL A 68 -5.51 -14.71 10.15
C VAL A 68 -4.51 -15.10 11.23
N ASP A 69 -3.82 -16.25 11.08
CA ASP A 69 -2.83 -16.70 12.05
C ASP A 69 -1.68 -15.70 12.21
N LEU A 70 -1.22 -15.11 11.09
CA LEU A 70 -0.21 -14.06 11.09
C LEU A 70 -0.70 -12.81 11.84
N PHE A 71 -1.94 -12.37 11.63
CA PHE A 71 -2.48 -11.21 12.32
C PHE A 71 -2.72 -11.46 13.81
N ILE A 72 -3.15 -12.68 14.19
CA ILE A 72 -3.22 -13.10 15.60
C ILE A 72 -1.83 -13.03 16.21
N HIS A 73 -0.81 -13.63 15.59
CA HIS A 73 0.56 -13.59 16.14
C HIS A 73 1.10 -12.16 16.25
N ARG A 74 0.73 -11.26 15.34
CA ARG A 74 1.28 -9.90 15.29
C ARG A 74 0.55 -8.91 16.19
N PHE A 75 -0.77 -9.03 16.33
CA PHE A 75 -1.60 -8.01 16.97
C PHE A 75 -2.38 -8.48 18.19
N ALA A 76 -2.43 -9.80 18.45
CA ALA A 76 -3.10 -10.30 19.65
C ALA A 76 -2.32 -9.86 20.89
N THR A 77 -3.07 -9.33 21.85
CA THR A 77 -2.62 -9.01 23.20
C THR A 77 -3.03 -10.12 24.14
N LYS A 78 -2.54 -10.11 25.37
CA LYS A 78 -2.93 -11.10 26.39
C LYS A 78 -4.46 -11.19 26.46
N ASP A 79 -5.16 -10.07 26.57
CA ASP A 79 -6.61 -10.02 26.77
C ASP A 79 -7.43 -10.63 25.62
N ASP A 80 -6.85 -10.80 24.42
CA ASP A 80 -7.54 -11.46 23.31
C ASP A 80 -7.57 -12.98 23.46
N TRP A 81 -6.59 -13.54 24.16
CA TRP A 81 -6.47 -14.98 24.40
C TRP A 81 -7.29 -15.47 25.59
N TRP A 82 -7.81 -14.55 26.42
CA TRP A 82 -8.50 -14.89 27.65
C TRP A 82 -9.92 -14.33 27.62
N ILE A 83 -10.90 -15.21 27.81
CA ILE A 83 -12.29 -14.83 28.05
C ILE A 83 -12.62 -15.31 29.45
N SER A 84 -12.69 -14.37 30.40
CA SER A 84 -12.73 -14.70 31.83
C SER A 84 -11.50 -15.54 32.23
N GLU A 85 -11.70 -16.69 32.87
CA GLU A 85 -10.65 -17.60 33.34
C GLU A 85 -10.14 -18.58 32.27
N PHE A 86 -10.80 -18.63 31.12
CA PHE A 86 -10.52 -19.63 30.09
C PHE A 86 -9.70 -19.05 28.94
N ARG A 87 -8.71 -19.84 28.51
CA ARG A 87 -7.86 -19.50 27.36
C ARG A 87 -8.48 -20.00 26.06
N TYR A 88 -8.68 -19.10 25.10
CA TYR A 88 -9.20 -19.40 23.77
C TYR A 88 -8.28 -18.85 22.66
N LYS A 89 -8.37 -19.44 21.47
CA LYS A 89 -7.78 -18.85 20.27
C LYS A 89 -8.63 -17.62 19.90
N PRO A 90 -8.04 -16.43 19.75
CA PRO A 90 -8.78 -15.24 19.36
C PRO A 90 -9.38 -15.41 17.96
N GLU A 91 -10.61 -14.91 17.78
CA GLU A 91 -11.22 -14.78 16.46
C GLU A 91 -10.90 -13.40 15.87
N VAL A 92 -10.69 -13.38 14.56
CA VAL A 92 -10.29 -12.18 13.82
C VAL A 92 -11.18 -12.01 12.61
N SER A 93 -11.75 -10.81 12.48
CA SER A 93 -12.41 -10.33 11.27
C SER A 93 -11.50 -9.37 10.54
N ILE A 94 -11.35 -9.59 9.23
CA ILE A 94 -10.51 -8.76 8.35
C ILE A 94 -11.44 -7.93 7.48
N PHE A 95 -11.28 -6.61 7.53
CA PHE A 95 -12.02 -5.67 6.69
C PHE A 95 -11.09 -4.99 5.71
N ALA A 96 -11.46 -4.96 4.44
CA ALA A 96 -10.71 -4.28 3.40
C ALA A 96 -11.39 -2.97 2.97
N ARG A 97 -10.57 -2.00 2.59
CA ARG A 97 -10.98 -0.83 1.82
C ARG A 97 -10.32 -0.87 0.45
N PHE A 98 -11.05 -0.43 -0.56
CA PHE A 98 -10.64 -0.43 -1.98
C PHE A 98 -10.83 0.96 -2.56
N TYR A 99 -9.90 1.41 -3.40
CA TYR A 99 -10.07 2.64 -4.17
C TYR A 99 -11.32 2.57 -5.04
N ARG A 100 -12.21 3.55 -4.89
CA ARG A 100 -13.30 3.84 -5.85
C ARG A 100 -12.77 4.84 -6.87
N LEU A 101 -12.02 5.85 -6.43
CA LEU A 101 -11.21 6.80 -7.22
C LEU A 101 -9.89 7.09 -6.48
N HIS A 102 -8.76 7.19 -7.19
CA HIS A 102 -7.46 7.50 -6.57
C HIS A 102 -7.50 8.86 -5.87
N GLY A 103 -7.48 8.86 -4.53
CA GLY A 103 -7.37 10.08 -3.71
C GLY A 103 -8.58 10.42 -2.84
N GLU A 104 -9.69 9.68 -2.93
CA GLU A 104 -10.82 9.83 -2.01
C GLU A 104 -10.84 8.73 -0.94
N GLU A 105 -11.34 9.05 0.27
CA GLU A 105 -11.63 8.04 1.28
C GLU A 105 -12.90 7.29 0.87
N ASP A 106 -12.74 6.05 0.42
CA ASP A 106 -13.88 5.29 -0.06
C ASP A 106 -14.86 4.88 1.04
N ASP A 107 -16.14 4.99 0.70
CA ASP A 107 -17.26 4.51 1.50
C ASP A 107 -17.30 2.99 1.52
N GLY A 108 -17.27 2.43 2.74
CA GLY A 108 -17.57 1.03 3.01
C GLY A 108 -16.34 0.15 3.28
N MET A 109 -16.29 -0.41 4.49
CA MET A 109 -15.41 -1.53 4.79
C MET A 109 -16.07 -2.83 4.33
N VAL A 110 -15.38 -3.63 3.52
CA VAL A 110 -15.87 -4.95 3.10
C VAL A 110 -15.20 -5.99 3.98
N GLN A 111 -15.99 -6.81 4.68
CA GLN A 111 -15.45 -7.96 5.40
C GLN A 111 -14.95 -9.00 4.40
N LEU A 112 -13.70 -9.42 4.55
CA LEU A 112 -13.10 -10.47 3.74
C LEU A 112 -13.30 -11.83 4.44
N ASP A 113 -13.87 -12.77 3.71
CA ASP A 113 -13.89 -14.19 4.04
C ASP A 113 -12.83 -14.94 3.20
N GLU A 114 -12.83 -16.28 3.23
CA GLU A 114 -11.83 -17.08 2.50
C GLU A 114 -11.84 -16.80 0.98
N LYS A 115 -13.04 -16.61 0.40
CA LYS A 115 -13.19 -16.33 -1.04
C LYS A 115 -12.81 -14.89 -1.36
N GLY A 116 -13.35 -13.95 -0.60
CA GLY A 116 -13.07 -12.53 -0.73
C GLY A 116 -11.58 -12.21 -0.55
N TRP A 117 -10.87 -12.95 0.29
CA TRP A 117 -9.42 -12.81 0.40
C TRP A 117 -8.70 -13.11 -0.91
N SER A 118 -8.96 -14.28 -1.51
CA SER A 118 -8.28 -14.67 -2.75
C SER A 118 -8.54 -13.72 -3.91
N GLU A 119 -9.75 -13.16 -3.99
CA GLU A 119 -10.16 -12.32 -5.10
C GLU A 119 -9.78 -10.84 -4.89
N LEU A 120 -9.91 -10.35 -3.66
CA LEU A 120 -9.92 -8.90 -3.42
C LEU A 120 -8.64 -8.40 -2.74
N VAL A 121 -7.91 -9.22 -1.98
CA VAL A 121 -6.75 -8.73 -1.20
C VAL A 121 -5.71 -8.03 -2.08
N GLY A 122 -5.60 -8.45 -3.34
CA GLY A 122 -4.70 -7.87 -4.32
C GLY A 122 -4.96 -6.41 -4.64
N ASN A 123 -6.20 -5.97 -4.51
CA ASN A 123 -6.63 -4.60 -4.78
C ASN A 123 -6.90 -3.81 -3.49
N ALA A 124 -6.78 -4.45 -2.32
CA ALA A 124 -7.01 -3.80 -1.04
C ALA A 124 -5.98 -2.70 -0.79
N VAL A 125 -6.45 -1.51 -0.43
CA VAL A 125 -5.61 -0.35 -0.09
C VAL A 125 -5.19 -0.43 1.36
N LYS A 126 -6.18 -0.73 2.20
CA LYS A 126 -6.04 -0.79 3.65
C LYS A 126 -6.79 -2.00 4.17
N LEU A 127 -6.20 -2.68 5.14
CA LEU A 127 -6.87 -3.71 5.91
C LEU A 127 -7.07 -3.21 7.34
N THR A 128 -8.25 -3.50 7.89
CA THR A 128 -8.59 -3.24 9.28
C THR A 128 -8.86 -4.58 9.95
N ILE A 129 -8.09 -4.88 10.97
CA ILE A 129 -8.16 -6.14 11.71
C ILE A 129 -8.91 -5.87 13.00
N VAL A 130 -9.97 -6.65 13.23
CA VAL A 130 -10.80 -6.55 14.41
C VAL A 130 -10.81 -7.91 15.11
N PHE A 131 -10.38 -7.92 16.37
CA PHE A 131 -10.51 -9.09 17.23
C PHE A 131 -11.95 -9.16 17.76
N THR A 132 -12.69 -10.17 17.35
CA THR A 132 -14.02 -10.47 17.90
C THR A 132 -13.83 -11.32 19.14
N SER A 133 -13.56 -10.66 20.27
CA SER A 133 -13.66 -11.35 21.56
C SER A 133 -15.14 -11.64 21.81
N LEU A 134 -15.50 -12.91 22.03
CA LEU A 134 -16.78 -13.31 22.59
C LEU A 134 -16.86 -12.83 24.05
N LYS A 135 -16.83 -11.52 24.27
CA LYS A 135 -17.25 -10.96 25.54
C LYS A 135 -18.75 -11.12 25.57
N PHE A 136 -19.23 -12.15 26.25
CA PHE A 136 -20.63 -12.26 26.62
C PHE A 136 -21.02 -10.95 27.30
N THR A 137 -21.70 -10.06 26.60
CA THR A 137 -22.46 -8.99 27.23
C THR A 137 -23.61 -9.68 27.94
N VAL A 138 -23.40 -10.02 29.21
CA VAL A 138 -24.49 -10.31 30.13
C VAL A 138 -25.23 -8.99 30.30
N THR A 139 -26.28 -8.78 29.52
CA THR A 139 -27.30 -7.77 29.83
C THR A 139 -27.88 -8.14 31.19
N THR A 140 -27.60 -7.32 32.19
CA THR A 140 -28.27 -7.34 33.50
C THR A 140 -29.49 -6.45 33.46
#